data_AF-A0A642C2N6-F1
#
_entry.id   AF-A0A642C2N6-F1
#
_cell.length_a   1.000
_cell.length_b   1.000
_cell.length_c   1.000
_cell.angle_alpha   90.00
_cell.angle_beta   90.00
_cell.angle_gamma   90.00
#
_symmetry.space_group_name_H-M   'P 1'
#
loop_
_entity.id
_entity.type
_entity.pdbx_description
1 polymer ?
#
loop_
_entity_poly.entity_id
_entity_poly.type
_entity_poly.pdbx_seq_one_letter_code
_entity_poly.pdbx_strand_id
1 'polypeptide(L)'
;MTGRRLLPKIGMRYKVLYILAFLLCANSLFLQIESPIITIGDKWYASIILLLLFLIANSTFSMSSFSWSLNKLLPSFYIIVLLSDVVLAMHGILQYTHIIPFHSYLGLSGSFDNPAGYAASLCAGFPAVFYIYMHYCSKLIRGSVILAGLCVIIVVVLSGSRTGILSIAVMCIVCFLQKTEIGSRKKYLLLLLLLFPVFVTLLYFFKKDSADGRLLIWKCSALMIKDNPVTGYGSGGFLANYMNYQAEYFARDTDNKYAMLAGDVKHPFNEYILLVVNYGLIGFLLFLTFVYFL
;
A
#
# COMPACT_ATOMS: atom_id res chain seq x y z
N MET A 1 2.26 32.53 12.40
CA MET A 1 3.65 32.65 12.88
C MET A 1 4.45 31.45 12.42
N THR A 2 5.10 31.56 11.26
CA THR A 2 5.88 30.49 10.62
C THR A 2 7.31 30.51 11.14
N GLY A 3 7.56 29.77 12.23
CA GLY A 3 8.91 29.54 12.73
C GLY A 3 9.74 28.82 11.68
N ARG A 4 10.80 29.47 11.19
CA ARG A 4 11.81 28.88 10.30
C ARG A 4 12.45 27.69 11.03
N ARG A 5 12.26 26.46 10.54
CA ARG A 5 13.01 25.30 11.03
C ARG A 5 14.32 25.17 10.25
N LEU A 6 15.41 25.60 10.86
CA LEU A 6 16.75 25.10 10.53
C LEU A 6 16.80 23.60 10.89
N LEU A 7 17.58 22.79 10.16
CA LEU A 7 17.76 21.36 10.46
C LEU A 7 18.13 21.19 11.94
N PRO A 8 17.36 20.44 12.74
CA PRO A 8 17.58 20.37 14.18
C PRO A 8 18.93 19.72 14.51
N LYS A 9 19.69 20.27 15.48
CA LYS A 9 20.85 19.59 16.05
C LYS A 9 20.38 18.27 16.69
N ILE A 10 20.86 17.15 16.15
CA ILE A 10 20.38 15.80 16.48
C ILE A 10 21.06 15.32 17.77
N GLY A 11 20.33 15.33 18.88
CA GLY A 11 20.78 14.67 20.12
C GLY A 11 20.87 13.15 19.94
N MET A 12 21.74 12.48 20.70
CA MET A 12 22.00 11.03 20.59
C MET A 12 20.74 10.15 20.60
N ARG A 13 19.72 10.52 21.37
CA ARG A 13 18.42 9.80 21.43
C ARG A 13 17.67 9.79 20.10
N TYR A 14 17.69 10.90 19.36
CA TYR A 14 17.06 11.00 18.04
C TYR A 14 17.81 10.17 17.00
N LYS A 15 19.13 9.99 17.16
CA LYS A 15 19.92 9.13 16.25
C LYS A 15 19.45 7.68 16.30
N VAL A 16 19.16 7.13 17.48
CA VAL A 16 18.64 5.75 17.63
C VAL A 16 17.33 5.58 16.87
N LEU A 17 16.38 6.51 17.06
CA LEU A 17 15.09 6.46 16.35
C LEU A 17 15.25 6.60 14.83
N TYR A 18 16.17 7.43 14.36
CA TYR A 18 16.44 7.57 12.92
C TYR A 18 17.12 6.33 12.33
N ILE A 19 18.03 5.68 13.07
CA ILE A 19 18.62 4.41 12.66
C ILE A 19 17.53 3.34 12.57
N LEU A 20 16.66 3.22 13.58
CA LEU A 20 15.56 2.26 13.55
C LEU A 20 14.58 2.53 12.40
N ALA A 21 14.22 3.80 12.15
CA ALA A 21 13.36 4.16 11.03
C ALA A 21 14.00 3.85 9.67
N PHE A 22 15.30 4.14 9.52
CA PHE A 22 16.06 3.79 8.32
C PHE A 22 16.13 2.28 8.12
N LEU A 23 16.47 1.52 9.16
CA LEU A 23 16.52 0.05 9.10
C LEU A 23 15.15 -0.54 8.77
N LEU A 24 14.07 0.01 9.32
CA LEU A 24 12.71 -0.39 8.99
C LEU A 24 12.40 -0.18 7.51
N CYS A 25 12.71 0.99 6.94
CA CYS A 25 12.53 1.26 5.51
C CYS A 25 13.43 0.37 4.65
N ALA A 26 14.70 0.23 5.03
CA ALA A 26 15.67 -0.61 4.34
C ALA A 26 15.19 -2.07 4.26
N ASN A 27 14.75 -2.61 5.40
CA ASN A 27 14.26 -3.99 5.49
C ASN A 27 12.94 -4.19 4.73
N SER A 28 11.95 -3.32 4.97
CA SER A 28 10.62 -3.48 4.36
C SER A 28 10.62 -3.29 2.85
N LEU A 29 11.42 -2.37 2.32
CA LEU A 29 11.36 -1.99 0.91
C LEU A 29 12.37 -2.76 0.06
N PHE A 30 13.58 -3.03 0.57
CA PHE A 30 14.70 -3.49 -0.26
C PHE A 30 15.24 -4.87 0.11
N LEU A 31 14.97 -5.37 1.31
CA LEU A 31 15.39 -6.73 1.66
C LEU A 31 14.65 -7.70 0.76
N GLN A 32 15.41 -8.40 -0.07
CA GLN A 32 14.93 -9.46 -0.94
C GLN A 32 15.83 -10.64 -0.65
N ILE A 33 15.28 -11.64 0.04
CA ILE A 33 16.04 -12.84 0.37
C ILE A 33 15.67 -13.92 -0.64
N GLU A 34 16.50 -14.06 -1.66
CA GLU A 34 16.44 -15.18 -2.60
C GLU A 34 17.24 -16.34 -2.03
N SER A 35 16.78 -16.92 -0.91
CA SER A 35 17.37 -18.13 -0.37
C SER A 35 16.29 -19.20 -0.20
N PRO A 36 16.60 -20.48 -0.42
CA PRO A 36 15.64 -21.56 -0.22
C PRO A 36 15.22 -21.75 1.26
N ILE A 37 15.94 -21.10 2.19
CA ILE A 37 15.75 -21.26 3.65
C ILE A 37 14.92 -20.11 4.23
N ILE A 38 15.06 -18.91 3.67
CA ILE A 38 14.41 -17.69 4.17
C ILE A 38 13.44 -17.19 3.11
N THR A 39 12.18 -17.14 3.50
CA THR A 39 11.02 -16.81 2.68
C THR A 39 10.71 -15.31 2.69
N ILE A 40 9.85 -14.87 1.77
CA ILE A 40 9.25 -13.53 1.81
C ILE A 40 8.54 -13.26 3.14
N GLY A 41 7.98 -14.29 3.79
CA GLY A 41 7.34 -14.15 5.11
C GLY A 41 8.33 -13.63 6.17
N ASP A 42 9.58 -14.06 6.10
CA ASP A 42 10.62 -13.69 7.07
C ASP A 42 11.03 -12.23 6.97
N LYS A 43 10.99 -11.67 5.76
CA LYS A 43 11.12 -10.21 5.55
C LYS A 43 10.06 -9.45 6.33
N TRP A 44 8.81 -9.87 6.24
CA TRP A 44 7.70 -9.20 6.92
C TRP A 44 7.79 -9.34 8.44
N TYR A 45 8.18 -10.50 8.95
CA TYR A 45 8.45 -10.68 10.39
C TYR A 45 9.56 -9.73 10.88
N ALA A 46 10.67 -9.63 10.16
CA ALA A 46 11.75 -8.71 10.49
C ALA A 46 11.27 -7.24 10.49
N SER A 47 10.45 -6.85 9.52
CA SER A 47 9.84 -5.51 9.47
C SER A 47 8.90 -5.24 10.65
N ILE A 48 8.10 -6.22 11.07
CA ILE A 48 7.23 -6.11 12.25
C ILE A 48 8.09 -5.95 13.51
N ILE A 49 9.14 -6.74 13.68
CA ILE A 49 10.06 -6.62 14.82
C ILE A 49 10.71 -5.23 14.85
N LEU A 50 11.21 -4.74 13.72
CA LEU A 50 11.80 -3.39 13.63
C LEU A 50 10.78 -2.29 13.95
N LEU A 51 9.52 -2.45 13.52
CA LEU A 51 8.45 -1.52 13.87
C LEU A 51 8.17 -1.53 15.38
N LEU A 52 8.08 -2.71 15.99
CA LEU A 52 7.87 -2.85 17.43
C LEU A 52 9.04 -2.23 18.22
N LEU A 53 10.29 -2.50 17.81
CA LEU A 53 11.48 -1.89 18.41
C LEU A 53 11.45 -0.36 18.28
N PHE A 54 11.05 0.17 17.13
CA PHE A 54 10.86 1.60 16.94
C PHE A 54 9.80 2.17 17.89
N LEU A 55 8.65 1.51 18.04
CA LEU A 55 7.57 1.94 18.93
C LEU A 55 7.99 1.89 20.41
N ILE A 56 8.69 0.84 20.84
CA ILE A 56 9.22 0.70 22.20
C ILE A 56 10.30 1.76 22.50
N ALA A 57 11.24 1.97 21.58
CA ALA A 57 12.22 3.04 21.73
C ALA A 57 11.54 4.42 21.82
N ASN A 58 10.49 4.64 21.02
CA ASN A 58 9.76 5.89 21.05
C ASN A 58 8.98 6.09 22.37
N SER A 59 8.33 5.05 22.90
CA SER A 59 7.57 5.13 24.16
C SER A 59 8.49 5.33 25.38
N THR A 60 9.62 4.62 25.44
CA THR A 60 10.63 4.78 26.50
C THR A 60 11.26 6.17 26.51
N PHE A 61 11.50 6.77 25.34
CA PHE A 61 11.96 8.16 25.24
C PHE A 61 10.89 9.20 25.59
N SER A 62 9.62 8.90 25.33
CA SER A 62 8.49 9.73 25.77
C SER A 62 8.41 9.77 27.30
N MET A 63 8.47 8.61 27.96
CA MET A 63 8.39 8.51 29.43
C MET A 63 9.59 9.15 30.16
N SER A 64 10.76 9.20 29.53
CA SER A 64 12.01 9.70 30.15
C SER A 64 12.27 11.20 29.96
N SER A 65 11.39 11.97 29.29
CA SER A 65 11.58 13.42 29.19
C SER A 65 10.28 14.23 29.06
N PHE A 66 10.14 15.23 29.93
CA PHE A 66 9.01 16.19 29.95
C PHE A 66 8.95 17.11 28.70
N SER A 67 9.96 17.10 27.81
CA SER A 67 10.00 17.92 26.58
C SER A 67 9.96 17.11 25.27
N TRP A 68 9.58 15.83 25.33
CA TRP A 68 9.41 14.98 24.14
C TRP A 68 8.28 15.53 23.27
N SER A 69 8.50 15.61 21.95
CA SER A 69 7.45 16.00 21.01
C SER A 69 7.65 15.31 19.67
N LEU A 70 6.67 14.49 19.29
CA LEU A 70 6.53 13.86 17.96
C LEU A 70 6.78 14.85 16.81
N ASN A 71 6.40 16.12 17.02
CA ASN A 71 6.58 17.20 16.04
C ASN A 71 8.04 17.51 15.69
N LYS A 72 9.01 17.10 16.54
CA LYS A 72 10.45 17.25 16.28
C LYS A 72 11.02 16.09 15.45
N LEU A 73 10.47 14.88 15.58
CA LEU A 73 10.90 13.68 14.85
C LEU A 73 10.29 13.59 13.45
N LEU A 74 9.04 14.05 13.33
CA LEU A 74 8.23 13.97 12.11
C LEU A 74 8.97 14.41 10.82
N PRO A 75 9.66 15.57 10.78
CA PRO A 75 10.31 16.02 9.55
C PRO A 75 11.41 15.09 9.06
N SER A 76 12.26 14.62 9.97
CA SER A 76 13.35 13.70 9.63
C SER A 76 12.82 12.33 9.21
N PHE A 77 11.75 11.85 9.83
CA PHE A 77 11.07 10.63 9.40
C PHE A 77 10.53 10.74 7.97
N TYR A 78 9.82 11.83 7.64
CA TYR A 78 9.34 12.06 6.28
C TYR A 78 10.47 12.20 5.25
N ILE A 79 11.63 12.75 5.63
CA ILE A 79 12.80 12.78 4.75
C ILE A 79 13.32 11.37 4.48
N ILE A 80 13.45 10.52 5.51
CA ILE A 80 13.89 9.12 5.34
C ILE A 80 12.93 8.36 4.43
N VAL A 81 11.62 8.51 4.64
CA VAL A 81 10.58 7.90 3.80
C VAL A 81 10.68 8.39 2.36
N LEU A 82 10.77 9.71 2.12
CA LEU A 82 10.89 10.25 0.76
C LEU A 82 12.15 9.76 0.05
N LEU A 83 13.29 9.72 0.75
CA LEU A 83 14.53 9.20 0.17
C LEU A 83 14.40 7.71 -0.19
N SER A 84 13.72 6.92 0.65
CA SER A 84 13.46 5.51 0.40
C SER A 84 12.55 5.33 -0.83
N ASP A 85 11.48 6.11 -0.94
CA ASP A 85 10.59 6.10 -2.12
C ASP A 85 11.33 6.49 -3.40
N VAL A 86 12.22 7.48 -3.34
CA VAL A 86 13.03 7.87 -4.51
C VAL A 86 13.94 6.73 -4.93
N VAL A 87 14.63 6.07 -4.00
CA VAL A 87 15.48 4.92 -4.31
C VAL A 87 14.65 3.78 -4.91
N LEU A 88 13.47 3.52 -4.34
CA LEU A 88 12.56 2.48 -4.82
C LEU A 88 11.98 2.80 -6.21
N ALA A 89 11.67 4.07 -6.49
CA ALA A 89 11.24 4.55 -7.80
C ALA A 89 12.38 4.45 -8.82
N MET A 90 13.61 4.82 -8.45
CA MET A 90 14.78 4.67 -9.32
C MET A 90 15.06 3.21 -9.65
N HIS A 91 14.94 2.29 -8.69
CA HIS A 91 15.01 0.85 -8.96
C HIS A 91 13.94 0.47 -10.01
N GLY A 92 12.71 0.96 -9.87
CA GLY A 92 11.67 0.71 -10.86
C GLY A 92 12.00 1.25 -12.26
N ILE A 93 12.58 2.45 -12.37
CA ILE A 93 13.02 3.00 -13.65
C ILE A 93 14.08 2.09 -14.29
N LEU A 94 15.07 1.64 -13.50
CA LEU A 94 16.13 0.75 -13.98
C LEU A 94 15.59 -0.62 -14.45
N GLN A 95 14.56 -1.14 -13.79
CA GLN A 95 13.85 -2.34 -14.25
C GLN A 95 13.10 -2.08 -15.55
N TYR A 96 12.39 -0.96 -15.64
CA TYR A 96 11.64 -0.59 -16.84
C TYR A 96 12.55 -0.39 -18.06
N THR A 97 13.76 0.15 -17.87
CA THR A 97 14.76 0.29 -18.94
C THR A 97 15.59 -0.98 -19.18
N HIS A 98 15.23 -2.11 -18.56
CA HIS A 98 15.93 -3.39 -18.68
C HIS A 98 17.42 -3.38 -18.24
N ILE A 99 17.83 -2.40 -17.43
CA ILE A 99 19.19 -2.37 -16.84
C ILE A 99 19.27 -3.40 -15.70
N ILE A 100 18.18 -3.56 -14.96
CA ILE A 100 18.00 -4.56 -13.91
C ILE A 100 16.89 -5.51 -14.38
N PRO A 101 17.02 -6.84 -14.19
CA PRO A 101 15.98 -7.79 -14.57
C PRO A 101 14.69 -7.57 -13.76
N PHE A 102 13.55 -7.94 -14.36
CA PHE A 102 12.31 -8.07 -13.61
C PHE A 102 12.38 -9.31 -12.72
N HIS A 103 12.08 -9.14 -11.43
CA HIS A 103 11.92 -10.26 -10.51
C HIS A 103 10.54 -10.90 -10.59
N SER A 104 9.52 -10.10 -10.92
CA SER A 104 8.15 -10.58 -11.08
C SER A 104 7.82 -10.84 -12.55
N TYR A 105 7.25 -12.00 -12.84
CA TYR A 105 6.64 -12.30 -14.14
C TYR A 105 5.45 -11.38 -14.46
N LEU A 106 4.90 -10.69 -13.44
CA LEU A 106 3.77 -9.76 -13.57
C LEU A 106 4.19 -8.36 -14.03
N GLY A 107 5.49 -8.11 -14.21
CA GLY A 107 6.06 -6.85 -14.71
C GLY A 107 6.81 -6.07 -13.62
N LEU A 108 6.77 -4.75 -13.74
CA LEU A 108 7.54 -3.83 -12.90
C LEU A 108 7.14 -3.90 -11.41
N SER A 109 8.04 -4.38 -10.55
CA SER A 109 7.77 -4.63 -9.13
C SER A 109 8.88 -4.18 -8.16
N GLY A 110 9.96 -3.59 -8.64
CA GLY A 110 11.14 -3.27 -7.81
C GLY A 110 11.63 -4.52 -7.07
N SER A 111 11.80 -4.40 -5.75
CA SER A 111 12.18 -5.50 -4.85
C SER A 111 10.97 -6.28 -4.27
N PHE A 112 9.81 -6.21 -4.91
CA PHE A 112 8.59 -6.91 -4.50
C PHE A 112 8.23 -8.02 -5.48
N ASP A 113 7.43 -8.98 -5.00
CA ASP A 113 6.99 -10.14 -5.81
C ASP A 113 5.94 -9.76 -6.85
N ASN A 114 5.28 -8.61 -6.69
CA ASN A 114 4.27 -8.14 -7.63
C ASN A 114 4.20 -6.60 -7.72
N PRO A 115 3.68 -6.05 -8.84
CA PRO A 115 3.51 -4.61 -9.02
C PRO A 115 2.56 -3.93 -8.03
N ALA A 116 1.64 -4.67 -7.41
CA ALA A 116 0.64 -4.09 -6.51
C ALA A 116 1.27 -3.68 -5.16
N GLY A 117 2.08 -4.56 -4.55
CA GLY A 117 2.81 -4.27 -3.32
C GLY A 117 3.87 -3.19 -3.52
N TYR A 118 4.54 -3.22 -4.67
CA TYR A 118 5.46 -2.17 -5.09
C TYR A 118 4.81 -0.79 -5.15
N ALA A 119 3.70 -0.68 -5.90
CA ALA A 119 2.98 0.57 -6.04
C ALA A 119 2.36 1.03 -4.71
N ALA A 120 1.81 0.12 -3.90
CA ALA A 120 1.25 0.44 -2.60
C ALA A 120 2.29 1.06 -1.66
N SER A 121 3.52 0.54 -1.67
CA SER A 121 4.63 1.07 -0.86
C SER A 121 5.00 2.50 -1.26
N LEU A 122 5.16 2.75 -2.57
CA LEU A 122 5.39 4.09 -3.11
C LEU A 122 4.23 5.07 -2.80
N CYS A 123 2.98 4.60 -2.84
CA CYS A 123 1.82 5.41 -2.50
C CYS A 123 1.79 5.76 -1.01
N ALA A 124 2.21 4.83 -0.14
CA ALA A 124 2.22 5.02 1.30
C ALA A 124 3.25 6.08 1.76
N GLY A 125 4.38 6.18 1.06
CA GLY A 125 5.39 7.21 1.33
C GLY A 125 5.12 8.56 0.64
N PHE A 126 4.27 8.60 -0.38
CA PHE A 126 3.90 9.82 -1.12
C PHE A 126 3.45 11.04 -0.25
N PRO A 127 2.73 10.89 0.89
CA PRO A 127 2.44 12.00 1.79
C PRO A 127 3.68 12.79 2.25
N ALA A 128 4.86 12.17 2.25
CA ALA A 128 6.13 12.83 2.56
C ALA A 128 6.45 13.99 1.59
N VAL A 129 6.09 13.83 0.31
CA VAL A 129 6.24 14.86 -0.73
C VAL A 129 5.47 16.11 -0.31
N PHE A 130 4.20 15.94 0.06
CA PHE A 130 3.35 17.05 0.45
C PHE A 130 3.81 17.70 1.76
N TYR A 131 4.13 16.88 2.77
CA TYR A 131 4.61 17.37 4.07
C TYR A 131 5.86 18.26 3.91
N ILE A 132 6.87 17.77 3.21
CA ILE A 132 8.14 18.50 3.04
C ILE A 132 7.92 19.77 2.20
N TYR A 133 7.10 19.70 1.15
CA TYR A 133 6.76 20.88 0.34
C TYR A 133 6.13 22.01 1.19
N MET A 134 5.22 21.65 2.11
CA MET A 134 4.51 22.61 2.94
C MET A 134 5.38 23.19 4.06
N HIS A 135 6.26 22.38 4.65
CA HIS A 135 7.07 22.78 5.78
C HIS A 135 8.38 23.51 5.43
N TYR A 136 8.91 23.32 4.21
CA TYR A 136 10.16 23.96 3.77
C TYR A 136 9.90 25.00 2.67
N CYS A 137 10.50 26.19 2.83
CA CYS A 137 10.30 27.33 1.91
C CYS A 137 11.42 27.49 0.86
N SER A 138 12.51 26.73 0.97
CA SER A 138 13.62 26.81 0.00
C SER A 138 13.14 26.38 -1.38
N LYS A 139 13.39 27.22 -2.40
CA LYS A 139 13.04 26.93 -3.80
C LYS A 139 13.71 25.64 -4.30
N LEU A 140 14.97 25.41 -3.92
CA LEU A 140 15.70 24.19 -4.26
C LEU A 140 15.03 22.96 -3.66
N ILE A 141 14.72 22.98 -2.35
CA ILE A 141 14.06 21.86 -1.67
C ILE A 141 12.69 21.57 -2.30
N ARG A 142 11.89 22.61 -2.55
CA ARG A 142 10.58 22.45 -3.19
C ARG A 142 10.68 21.86 -4.60
N GLY A 143 11.66 22.31 -5.39
CA GLY A 143 11.95 21.77 -6.71
C GLY A 143 12.33 20.29 -6.65
N SER A 144 13.26 19.91 -5.76
CA SER A 144 13.67 18.52 -5.57
C SER A 144 12.52 17.61 -5.12
N VAL A 145 11.66 18.10 -4.23
CA VAL A 145 10.50 17.33 -3.74
C VAL A 145 9.43 17.16 -4.82
N ILE A 146 9.18 18.18 -5.63
CA ILE A 146 8.29 18.06 -6.80
C ILE A 146 8.85 17.02 -7.78
N LEU A 147 10.14 17.08 -8.08
CA LEU A 147 10.80 16.12 -8.98
C LEU A 147 10.70 14.69 -8.43
N ALA A 148 10.94 14.50 -7.13
CA ALA A 148 10.77 13.21 -6.46
C ALA A 148 9.32 12.72 -6.56
N GLY A 149 8.33 13.57 -6.31
CA GLY A 149 6.91 13.23 -6.45
C GLY A 149 6.53 12.85 -7.88
N LEU A 150 7.03 13.58 -8.88
CA LEU A 150 6.80 13.24 -10.29
C LEU A 150 7.42 11.89 -10.66
N CYS A 151 8.64 11.61 -10.17
CA CYS A 151 9.29 10.30 -10.36
C CYS A 151 8.42 9.16 -9.81
N VAL A 152 7.92 9.30 -8.58
CA VAL A 152 7.03 8.32 -7.95
C VAL A 152 5.74 8.13 -8.77
N ILE A 153 5.11 9.22 -9.22
CA ILE A 153 3.88 9.17 -10.05
C ILE A 153 4.14 8.37 -11.34
N ILE A 154 5.23 8.70 -12.06
CA ILE A 154 5.59 8.04 -13.32
C ILE A 154 5.74 6.54 -13.08
N VAL A 155 6.51 6.14 -12.08
CA VAL A 155 6.83 4.73 -11.83
C VAL A 155 5.61 3.94 -11.35
N VAL A 156 4.71 4.54 -10.58
CA VAL A 156 3.43 3.91 -10.23
C VAL A 156 2.54 3.72 -11.46
N VAL A 157 2.51 4.68 -12.39
CA VAL A 157 1.79 4.50 -13.67
C VAL A 157 2.42 3.38 -14.50
N LEU A 158 3.76 3.36 -14.61
CA LEU A 158 4.50 2.31 -15.34
C LEU A 158 4.32 0.92 -14.71
N SER A 159 4.09 0.82 -13.40
CA SER A 159 3.79 -0.45 -12.73
C SER A 159 2.49 -1.11 -13.22
N GLY A 160 1.60 -0.32 -13.85
CA GLY A 160 0.27 -0.77 -14.27
C GLY A 160 -0.64 -1.15 -13.09
N SER A 161 -0.28 -0.78 -11.86
CA SER A 161 -1.08 -1.02 -10.67
C SER A 161 -2.26 -0.05 -10.59
N ARG A 162 -3.46 -0.53 -10.94
CA ARG A 162 -4.69 0.27 -10.92
C ARG A 162 -5.00 0.89 -9.56
N THR A 163 -4.82 0.13 -8.48
CA THR A 163 -5.01 0.62 -7.11
C THR A 163 -3.94 1.63 -6.73
N GLY A 164 -2.70 1.46 -7.19
CA GLY A 164 -1.63 2.45 -7.01
C GLY A 164 -1.93 3.77 -7.72
N ILE A 165 -2.30 3.70 -9.00
CA ILE A 165 -2.68 4.88 -9.80
C ILE A 165 -3.85 5.61 -9.14
N LEU A 166 -4.89 4.88 -8.71
CA LEU A 166 -6.02 5.45 -7.98
C LEU A 166 -5.58 6.11 -6.67
N SER A 167 -4.71 5.46 -5.90
CA SER A 167 -4.23 5.96 -4.60
C SER A 167 -3.45 7.27 -4.76
N ILE A 168 -2.51 7.34 -5.69
CA ILE A 168 -1.78 8.59 -5.99
C ILE A 168 -2.72 9.68 -6.49
N ALA A 169 -3.68 9.36 -7.37
CA ALA A 169 -4.65 10.32 -7.85
C ALA A 169 -5.45 10.93 -6.68
N VAL A 170 -5.97 10.08 -5.78
CA VAL A 170 -6.67 10.51 -4.57
C VAL A 170 -5.77 11.35 -3.67
N MET A 171 -4.51 10.96 -3.46
CA MET A 171 -3.58 11.72 -2.64
C MET A 171 -3.29 13.11 -3.22
N CYS A 172 -3.06 13.21 -4.55
CA CYS A 172 -2.89 14.48 -5.24
C CYS A 172 -4.14 15.37 -5.11
N ILE A 173 -5.33 14.79 -5.24
CA ILE A 173 -6.61 15.48 -5.06
C ILE A 173 -6.74 16.01 -3.63
N VAL A 174 -6.47 15.19 -2.61
CA VAL A 174 -6.52 15.61 -1.20
C VAL A 174 -5.56 16.77 -0.94
N CYS A 175 -4.32 16.66 -1.43
CA CYS A 175 -3.31 17.71 -1.31
C CYS A 175 -3.75 19.01 -2.01
N PHE A 176 -4.37 18.91 -3.18
CA PHE A 176 -4.94 20.05 -3.91
C PHE A 176 -6.08 20.70 -3.10
N LEU A 177 -7.06 19.92 -2.65
CA LEU A 177 -8.22 20.40 -1.90
C LEU A 177 -7.82 21.10 -0.58
N GLN A 178 -6.79 20.60 0.10
CA GLN A 178 -6.25 21.25 1.30
C GLN A 178 -5.73 22.67 1.04
N LYS A 179 -5.17 22.91 -0.16
CA LYS A 179 -4.70 24.25 -0.56
C LYS A 179 -5.81 25.16 -1.11
N THR A 180 -6.92 24.60 -1.57
CA THR A 180 -8.04 25.40 -2.09
C THR A 180 -8.84 26.06 -0.98
N GLU A 181 -9.34 27.26 -1.28
CA GLU A 181 -10.29 28.00 -0.45
C GLU A 181 -11.58 27.21 -0.24
N ILE A 182 -12.16 27.34 0.97
CA ILE A 182 -13.32 26.55 1.40
C ILE A 182 -14.53 26.73 0.46
N GLY A 183 -14.76 27.95 -0.04
CA GLY A 183 -15.87 28.24 -0.97
C GLY A 183 -15.78 27.47 -2.29
N SER A 184 -14.57 27.31 -2.83
CA SER A 184 -14.33 26.61 -4.09
C SER A 184 -14.29 25.08 -3.93
N ARG A 185 -14.07 24.55 -2.72
CA ARG A 185 -14.01 23.10 -2.46
C ARG A 185 -15.27 22.36 -2.90
N LYS A 186 -16.46 22.92 -2.63
CA LYS A 186 -17.73 22.28 -3.01
C LYS A 186 -17.82 22.05 -4.52
N LYS A 187 -17.39 23.03 -5.33
CA LYS A 187 -17.35 22.92 -6.79
C LYS A 187 -16.41 21.80 -7.24
N TYR A 188 -15.21 21.72 -6.67
CA TYR A 188 -14.26 20.66 -7.01
C TYR A 188 -14.72 19.27 -6.54
N LEU A 189 -15.34 19.16 -5.36
CA LEU A 189 -15.89 17.90 -4.88
C LEU A 189 -17.03 17.40 -5.77
N LEU A 190 -17.90 18.30 -6.25
CA LEU A 190 -18.94 17.94 -7.24
C LEU A 190 -18.32 17.48 -8.56
N LEU A 191 -17.30 18.19 -9.06
CA LEU A 191 -16.58 17.78 -10.27
C LEU A 191 -15.95 16.38 -10.09
N LEU A 192 -15.32 16.12 -8.95
CA LEU A 192 -14.71 14.83 -8.63
C LEU A 192 -15.76 13.72 -8.56
N LEU A 193 -16.92 13.97 -7.93
CA LEU A 193 -18.01 13.02 -7.86
C LEU A 193 -18.50 12.61 -9.27
N LEU A 194 -18.51 13.56 -10.21
CA LEU A 194 -18.92 13.31 -11.60
C LEU A 194 -17.83 12.58 -12.41
N LEU A 195 -16.55 12.92 -12.21
CA LEU A 195 -15.43 12.34 -12.97
C LEU A 195 -14.96 10.99 -12.41
N PHE A 196 -15.20 10.71 -11.13
CA PHE A 196 -14.71 9.50 -10.47
C PHE A 196 -15.22 8.20 -11.11
N PRO A 197 -16.52 8.03 -11.45
CA PRO A 197 -16.99 6.83 -12.14
C PRO A 197 -16.33 6.62 -13.50
N VAL A 198 -16.12 7.71 -14.26
CA VAL A 198 -15.43 7.66 -15.56
C VAL A 198 -13.99 7.17 -15.36
N PHE A 199 -13.28 7.73 -14.38
CA PHE A 199 -11.91 7.34 -14.08
C PHE A 199 -11.80 5.88 -13.64
N VAL A 200 -12.69 5.41 -12.77
CA VAL A 200 -12.75 4.00 -12.34
C VAL A 200 -13.02 3.07 -13.53
N THR A 201 -13.92 3.47 -14.43
CA THR A 201 -14.24 2.72 -15.65
C THR A 201 -13.03 2.62 -16.59
N LEU A 202 -12.30 3.73 -16.79
CA LEU A 202 -11.06 3.73 -17.56
C LEU A 202 -10.00 2.80 -16.95
N LEU A 203 -9.83 2.83 -15.63
CA LEU A 203 -8.92 1.91 -14.93
C LEU A 203 -9.36 0.45 -15.06
N TYR A 204 -10.66 0.16 -15.09
CA TYR A 204 -11.17 -1.18 -15.32
C TYR A 204 -10.72 -1.70 -16.70
N PHE A 205 -10.97 -0.92 -17.77
CA PHE A 205 -10.59 -1.30 -19.13
C PHE A 205 -9.08 -1.34 -19.36
N PHE A 206 -8.31 -0.50 -18.67
CA PHE A 206 -6.83 -0.48 -18.76
C PHE A 206 -6.18 -1.83 -18.40
N LYS A 207 -6.80 -2.64 -17.52
CA LYS A 207 -6.30 -3.97 -17.15
C LYS A 207 -7.46 -4.95 -16.90
N LYS A 208 -8.32 -5.09 -17.90
CA LYS A 208 -9.61 -5.80 -17.81
C LYS A 208 -9.49 -7.22 -17.27
N ASP A 209 -8.60 -8.04 -17.83
CA ASP A 209 -8.43 -9.45 -17.44
C ASP A 209 -8.10 -9.62 -15.96
N SER A 210 -7.26 -8.73 -15.41
CA SER A 210 -6.95 -8.72 -13.98
C SER A 210 -8.16 -8.38 -13.10
N ALA A 211 -9.13 -7.58 -13.60
CA ALA A 211 -10.35 -7.31 -12.85
C ALA A 211 -11.33 -8.46 -12.99
N ASP A 212 -11.50 -8.99 -14.19
CA ASP A 212 -12.39 -10.11 -14.46
C ASP A 212 -11.95 -11.37 -13.69
N GLY A 213 -10.65 -11.62 -13.54
CA GLY A 213 -10.13 -12.70 -12.70
C GLY A 213 -10.49 -12.51 -11.22
N ARG A 214 -10.41 -11.28 -10.69
CA ARG A 214 -10.86 -10.99 -9.32
C ARG A 214 -12.38 -11.14 -9.17
N LEU A 215 -13.16 -10.74 -10.16
CA LEU A 215 -14.60 -10.94 -10.16
C LEU A 215 -14.97 -12.43 -10.16
N LEU A 216 -14.26 -13.27 -10.93
CA LEU A 216 -14.42 -14.73 -10.88
C LEU A 216 -14.14 -15.26 -9.47
N ILE A 217 -13.02 -14.86 -8.88
CA ILE A 217 -12.64 -15.27 -7.52
C ILE A 217 -13.71 -14.89 -6.51
N TRP A 218 -14.24 -13.67 -6.58
CA TRP A 218 -15.29 -13.20 -5.68
C TRP A 218 -16.62 -13.90 -5.90
N LYS A 219 -16.97 -14.24 -7.14
CA LYS A 219 -18.16 -15.04 -7.44
C LYS A 219 -18.08 -16.44 -6.81
N CYS A 220 -16.96 -17.12 -6.97
CA CYS A 220 -16.76 -18.43 -6.35
C CYS A 220 -16.73 -18.30 -4.82
N SER A 221 -16.09 -17.26 -4.28
CA SER A 221 -16.10 -16.97 -2.83
C SER A 221 -17.51 -16.72 -2.30
N ALA A 222 -18.37 -16.05 -3.07
CA ALA A 222 -19.76 -15.81 -2.69
C ALA A 222 -20.56 -17.11 -2.61
N LEU A 223 -20.26 -18.11 -3.45
CA LEU A 223 -20.84 -19.45 -3.32
C LEU A 223 -20.38 -20.13 -2.03
N MET A 224 -19.11 -20.02 -1.67
CA MET A 224 -18.60 -20.52 -0.38
C MET A 224 -19.33 -19.85 0.81
N ILE A 225 -19.42 -18.52 0.79
CA ILE A 225 -20.12 -17.76 1.84
C ILE A 225 -21.59 -18.17 1.92
N LYS A 226 -22.24 -18.42 0.77
CA LYS A 226 -23.63 -18.86 0.73
C LYS A 226 -23.83 -20.22 1.40
N ASP A 227 -22.88 -21.14 1.22
CA ASP A 227 -22.99 -22.49 1.76
C ASP A 227 -22.70 -22.55 3.27
N ASN A 228 -21.75 -21.74 3.78
CA ASN A 228 -21.43 -21.66 5.21
C ASN A 228 -21.35 -20.21 5.74
N PRO A 229 -22.48 -19.47 5.79
CA PRO A 229 -22.47 -18.03 6.06
C PRO A 229 -22.18 -17.65 7.52
N VAL A 230 -22.53 -18.51 8.48
CA VAL A 230 -22.49 -18.15 9.91
C VAL A 230 -21.09 -18.35 10.50
N THR A 231 -20.52 -19.54 10.31
CA THR A 231 -19.24 -19.96 10.91
C THR A 231 -18.08 -19.96 9.93
N GLY A 232 -18.34 -19.92 8.62
CA GLY A 232 -17.31 -20.13 7.60
C GLY A 232 -16.74 -21.55 7.63
N TYR A 233 -15.56 -21.70 7.04
CA TYR A 233 -14.86 -22.99 6.84
C TYR A 233 -13.69 -23.22 7.79
N GLY A 234 -13.45 -22.30 8.74
CA GLY A 234 -12.28 -22.29 9.63
C GLY A 234 -11.02 -21.67 9.00
N SER A 235 -9.95 -21.66 9.79
CA SER A 235 -8.64 -21.14 9.34
C SER A 235 -8.13 -21.95 8.14
N GLY A 236 -7.71 -21.26 7.07
CA GLY A 236 -7.32 -21.91 5.81
C GLY A 236 -8.50 -22.43 4.97
N GLY A 237 -9.74 -22.14 5.36
CA GLY A 237 -10.95 -22.61 4.70
C GLY A 237 -11.04 -22.21 3.22
N PHE A 238 -10.67 -20.97 2.88
CA PHE A 238 -10.57 -20.53 1.49
C PHE A 238 -9.60 -21.41 0.69
N LEU A 239 -8.37 -21.58 1.18
CA LEU A 239 -7.32 -22.35 0.51
C LEU A 239 -7.73 -23.81 0.28
N ALA A 240 -8.42 -24.41 1.26
CA ALA A 240 -8.82 -25.81 1.19
C ALA A 240 -9.99 -26.07 0.21
N ASN A 241 -10.89 -25.10 0.03
CA ASN A 241 -12.16 -25.35 -0.65
C ASN A 241 -12.32 -24.59 -1.98
N TYR A 242 -11.65 -23.46 -2.16
CA TYR A 242 -11.90 -22.56 -3.29
C TYR A 242 -11.79 -23.23 -4.68
N MET A 243 -10.83 -24.15 -4.86
CA MET A 243 -10.66 -24.88 -6.12
C MET A 243 -11.87 -25.76 -6.48
N ASN A 244 -12.53 -26.37 -5.49
CA ASN A 244 -13.73 -27.16 -5.73
C ASN A 244 -14.89 -26.27 -6.19
N TYR A 245 -15.05 -25.11 -5.54
CA TYR A 245 -16.05 -24.11 -5.94
C TYR A 245 -15.78 -23.52 -7.32
N GLN A 246 -14.52 -23.28 -7.67
CA GLN A 246 -14.16 -22.83 -9.01
C GLN A 246 -14.47 -23.91 -10.06
N ALA A 247 -14.14 -25.18 -9.79
CA ALA A 247 -14.45 -26.28 -10.69
C ALA A 247 -15.97 -26.45 -10.90
N GLU A 248 -16.75 -26.39 -9.83
CA GLU A 248 -18.21 -26.49 -9.90
C GLU A 248 -18.84 -25.29 -10.64
N TYR A 249 -18.29 -24.08 -10.45
CA TYR A 249 -18.74 -22.89 -11.18
C TYR A 249 -18.62 -23.07 -12.70
N PHE A 250 -17.53 -23.67 -13.20
CA PHE A 250 -17.36 -23.97 -14.62
C PHE A 250 -18.12 -25.21 -15.09
N ALA A 251 -18.35 -26.20 -14.21
CA ALA A 251 -19.17 -27.37 -14.56
C ALA A 251 -20.62 -27.01 -14.87
N ARG A 252 -21.15 -25.94 -14.25
CA ARG A 252 -22.51 -25.43 -14.46
C ARG A 252 -22.65 -24.50 -15.66
N ASP A 253 -21.54 -23.95 -16.16
CA ASP A 253 -21.51 -22.96 -17.25
C ASP A 253 -20.25 -23.15 -18.10
N THR A 254 -20.36 -23.99 -19.14
CA THR A 254 -19.23 -24.40 -19.99
C THR A 254 -18.77 -23.33 -20.97
N ASP A 255 -19.61 -22.34 -21.28
CA ASP A 255 -19.33 -21.26 -22.25
C ASP A 255 -18.96 -19.95 -21.55
N ASN A 256 -18.17 -20.07 -20.49
CA ASN A 256 -17.91 -18.96 -19.59
C ASN A 256 -16.73 -18.11 -20.04
N LYS A 257 -16.96 -16.80 -20.22
CA LYS A 257 -15.93 -15.79 -20.53
C LYS A 257 -14.75 -15.75 -19.55
N TYR A 258 -14.89 -16.35 -18.36
CA TYR A 258 -13.83 -16.43 -17.35
C TYR A 258 -12.93 -17.67 -17.50
N ALA A 259 -13.15 -18.57 -18.46
CA ALA A 259 -12.44 -19.84 -18.57
C ALA A 259 -10.91 -19.66 -18.63
N MET A 260 -10.42 -18.68 -19.40
CA MET A 260 -8.98 -18.37 -19.49
C MET A 260 -8.39 -17.70 -18.24
N LEU A 261 -9.23 -17.35 -17.26
CA LEU A 261 -8.84 -16.67 -16.02
C LEU A 261 -8.91 -17.60 -14.80
N ALA A 262 -9.31 -18.86 -14.99
CA ALA A 262 -9.25 -19.89 -13.97
C ALA A 262 -7.79 -20.19 -13.59
N GLY A 263 -7.54 -20.58 -12.35
CA GLY A 263 -6.18 -20.82 -11.87
C GLY A 263 -6.08 -21.05 -10.37
N ASP A 264 -4.93 -21.57 -9.95
CA ASP A 264 -4.61 -21.80 -8.54
C ASP A 264 -4.53 -20.48 -7.77
N VAL A 265 -5.56 -20.21 -6.96
CA VAL A 265 -5.69 -18.99 -6.17
C VAL A 265 -5.77 -19.37 -4.69
N LYS A 266 -4.84 -18.81 -3.93
CA LYS A 266 -4.68 -19.06 -2.49
C LYS A 266 -5.28 -17.95 -1.63
N HIS A 267 -5.68 -16.83 -2.24
CA HIS A 267 -6.21 -15.65 -1.55
C HIS A 267 -7.23 -14.91 -2.43
N PRO A 268 -8.38 -14.44 -1.88
CA PRO A 268 -9.42 -13.77 -2.66
C PRO A 268 -9.08 -12.35 -3.12
N PHE A 269 -7.86 -11.86 -2.84
CA PHE A 269 -7.44 -10.47 -3.03
C PHE A 269 -8.38 -9.45 -2.37
N ASN A 270 -9.04 -9.87 -1.29
CA ASN A 270 -9.87 -9.05 -0.43
C ASN A 270 -9.98 -9.73 0.95
N GLU A 271 -9.41 -9.07 1.95
CA GLU A 271 -9.21 -9.56 3.31
C GLU A 271 -10.54 -9.71 4.05
N TYR A 272 -11.54 -8.87 3.71
CA TYR A 272 -12.90 -9.03 4.23
C TYR A 272 -13.59 -10.26 3.66
N ILE A 273 -13.44 -10.54 2.36
CA ILE A 273 -13.96 -11.78 1.75
C ILE A 273 -13.26 -12.98 2.37
N LEU A 274 -11.94 -12.95 2.54
CA LEU A 274 -11.20 -14.03 3.20
C LEU A 274 -11.70 -14.27 4.62
N LEU A 275 -11.89 -13.19 5.39
CA LEU A 275 -12.38 -13.26 6.78
C LEU A 275 -13.77 -13.91 6.84
N VAL A 276 -14.69 -13.50 5.97
CA VAL A 276 -16.06 -14.06 5.93
C VAL A 276 -16.06 -15.50 5.42
N VAL A 277 -15.24 -15.85 4.42
CA VAL A 277 -15.11 -17.25 3.98
C VAL A 277 -14.58 -18.12 5.11
N ASN A 278 -13.52 -17.69 5.80
CA ASN A 278 -12.90 -18.50 6.84
C ASN A 278 -13.73 -18.56 8.13
N TYR A 279 -14.36 -17.47 8.55
CA TYR A 279 -14.97 -17.38 9.89
C TYR A 279 -16.44 -16.93 9.90
N GLY A 280 -17.03 -16.80 8.72
CA GLY A 280 -18.44 -16.41 8.56
C GLY A 280 -18.76 -15.04 9.13
N LEU A 281 -20.05 -14.80 9.31
CA LEU A 281 -20.59 -13.59 9.91
C LEU A 281 -20.10 -13.40 11.36
N ILE A 282 -19.91 -14.48 12.12
CA ILE A 282 -19.41 -14.40 13.50
C ILE A 282 -18.02 -13.77 13.53
N GLY A 283 -17.07 -14.28 12.74
CA GLY A 283 -15.73 -13.71 12.67
C GLY A 283 -15.73 -12.26 12.17
N PHE A 284 -16.60 -11.94 11.21
CA PHE A 284 -16.74 -10.58 10.70
C PHE A 284 -17.27 -9.60 11.77
N LEU A 285 -18.28 -9.99 12.55
CA LEU A 285 -18.82 -9.16 13.63
C LEU A 285 -17.81 -8.96 14.77
N LEU A 286 -17.04 -10.00 15.12
CA LEU A 286 -15.97 -9.89 16.10
C LEU A 286 -14.88 -8.91 15.62
N PHE A 287 -14.51 -8.98 14.34
CA PHE A 287 -13.59 -8.02 13.75
C PHE A 287 -14.14 -6.58 13.80
N LEU A 288 -15.40 -6.35 13.44
CA LEU A 288 -16.02 -5.03 13.53
C LEU A 288 -16.05 -4.50 14.98
N THR A 289 -16.32 -5.39 15.93
CA THR A 289 -16.30 -5.06 17.36
C THR A 289 -14.91 -4.65 17.81
N PHE A 290 -13.88 -5.41 17.42
CA PHE A 290 -12.49 -5.07 17.70
C PHE A 290 -12.09 -3.72 17.11
N VAL A 291 -12.43 -3.45 15.84
CA VAL A 291 -12.16 -2.17 15.17
C VAL A 291 -12.89 -1.01 15.84
N TYR A 292 -14.10 -1.22 16.36
CA TYR A 292 -14.85 -0.18 17.07
C TYR A 292 -14.19 0.24 18.39
N PHE A 293 -13.48 -0.67 19.07
CA PHE A 293 -12.80 -0.40 20.33
C PHE A 293 -11.36 0.14 20.18
N LEU A 294 -10.82 0.17 18.95
CA LEU A 294 -9.47 0.62 18.64
C LEU A 294 -9.42 2.13 18.34
#